data_AF-A0A7C4NXU6-F1
#
_entry.id   AF-A0A7C4NXU6-F1
#
_cell.length_a   1.000
_cell.length_b   1.000
_cell.length_c   1.000
_cell.angle_alpha   90.00
_cell.angle_beta   90.00
_cell.angle_gamma   90.00
#
_symmetry.space_group_name_H-M   'P 1'
#
loop_
_entity.id
_entity.type
_entity.pdbx_description
1 polymer ?
#
loop_
_entity_poly.entity_id
_entity_poly.type
_entity_poly.pdbx_seq_one_letter_code
_entity_poly.pdbx_strand_id
1 'polypeptide(L)'
;MWLFGAGVLLSFVGSLPPGLISLSVARTAVLRGFGAAMVVATGAAVAEFFQAWVAALCAGWLAAHPIIEQVLRWATAPVFAAVALYLWFWVKPPRS
;
A
#
# COMPACT_ATOMS: atom_id res chain seq x y z
N MET A 1 -11.46 -9.13 24.72
CA MET A 1 -12.14 -9.88 23.64
C MET A 1 -12.61 -8.97 22.50
N TRP A 2 -13.33 -7.88 22.74
CA TRP A 2 -13.78 -6.95 21.70
C TRP A 2 -12.67 -6.34 20.82
N LEU A 3 -11.57 -5.87 21.44
CA LEU A 3 -10.43 -5.30 20.70
C LEU A 3 -9.74 -6.32 19.79
N PHE A 4 -9.68 -7.59 20.22
CA PHE A 4 -9.08 -8.66 19.43
C PHE A 4 -9.94 -9.00 18.21
N GLY A 5 -11.27 -9.15 18.40
CA GLY A 5 -12.20 -9.37 17.30
C GLY A 5 -12.21 -8.22 16.29
N ALA A 6 -12.21 -6.97 16.78
CA ALA A 6 -12.10 -5.80 15.94
C ALA A 6 -10.77 -5.77 15.15
N GLY A 7 -9.64 -6.11 15.79
CA GLY A 7 -8.34 -6.20 15.13
C GLY A 7 -8.31 -7.20 13.98
N VAL A 8 -8.85 -8.41 14.19
CA VAL A 8 -8.94 -9.45 13.16
C VAL A 8 -9.78 -8.98 11.97
N LEU A 9 -10.95 -8.38 12.22
CA LEU A 9 -11.83 -7.86 11.16
C LEU A 9 -11.16 -6.71 10.39
N LEU A 10 -10.50 -5.79 11.09
CA LEU A 10 -9.82 -4.66 10.45
C LEU A 10 -8.66 -5.12 9.57
N SER A 11 -7.85 -6.07 10.04
CA SER A 11 -6.76 -6.65 9.25
C SER A 11 -7.28 -7.42 8.04
N PHE A 12 -8.38 -8.18 8.19
CA PHE A 12 -9.00 -8.87 7.07
C PHE A 12 -9.46 -7.89 6.00
N VAL A 13 -10.27 -6.89 6.37
CA VAL A 13 -10.76 -5.86 5.43
C VAL A 13 -9.61 -5.08 4.79
N GLY A 14 -8.57 -4.73 5.55
CA GLY A 14 -7.40 -4.04 5.03
C GLY A 14 -6.57 -4.85 4.03
N SER A 15 -6.62 -6.18 4.11
CA SER A 15 -5.89 -7.09 3.22
C SER A 15 -6.67 -7.53 1.97
N LEU A 16 -7.99 -7.28 1.93
CA LEU A 16 -8.87 -7.67 0.82
C LEU A 16 -8.52 -7.02 -0.53
N PRO A 17 -8.16 -5.73 -0.61
CA PRO A 17 -7.73 -5.14 -1.87
C PRO A 17 -6.32 -5.65 -2.19
N PRO A 18 -6.13 -6.53 -3.19
CA PRO A 18 -4.79 -6.84 -3.65
C PRO A 18 -4.13 -5.54 -4.12
N GLY A 19 -2.86 -5.35 -3.75
CA GLY A 19 -2.14 -4.12 -4.05
C GLY A 19 -2.12 -3.78 -5.54
N LEU A 20 -1.91 -2.49 -5.86
CA LEU A 20 -1.87 -1.98 -7.24
C LEU A 20 -0.85 -2.74 -8.11
N ILE A 21 0.30 -3.11 -7.53
CA ILE A 21 1.34 -3.87 -8.21
C ILE A 21 0.86 -5.29 -8.53
N SER A 22 0.24 -5.98 -7.56
CA SER A 22 -0.33 -7.33 -7.77
C SER A 22 -1.42 -7.32 -8.84
N LEU A 23 -2.29 -6.31 -8.86
CA LEU A 23 -3.30 -6.12 -9.90
C LEU A 23 -2.67 -5.83 -11.27
N SER A 24 -1.60 -5.03 -11.32
CA SER A 24 -0.88 -4.74 -12.57
C SER A 24 -0.20 -5.98 -13.14
N VAL A 25 0.43 -6.79 -12.29
CA VAL A 25 1.04 -8.07 -12.67
C VAL A 25 -0.02 -9.04 -13.15
N ALA A 26 -1.12 -9.22 -12.42
CA ALA A 26 -2.24 -10.08 -12.81
C ALA A 26 -2.85 -9.64 -14.14
N ARG A 27 -3.08 -8.33 -14.33
CA ARG A 27 -3.60 -7.78 -15.59
C ARG A 27 -2.62 -8.01 -16.74
N THR A 28 -1.33 -7.84 -16.51
CA THR A 28 -0.29 -8.12 -17.52
C THR A 28 -0.23 -9.60 -17.85
N ALA A 29 -0.38 -10.47 -16.86
CA ALA A 29 -0.41 -11.92 -17.06
C ALA A 29 -1.57 -12.36 -17.95
N VAL A 30 -2.77 -11.81 -17.71
CA VAL A 30 -3.97 -12.11 -18.50
C VAL A 30 -3.87 -11.53 -19.92
N LEU A 31 -3.37 -10.30 -20.10
CA LEU A 31 -3.38 -9.62 -21.40
C LEU A 31 -2.16 -9.89 -22.29
N ARG A 32 -0.99 -10.11 -21.70
CA ARG A 32 0.30 -10.23 -22.43
C ARG A 32 1.05 -11.52 -22.11
N GLY A 33 0.48 -12.39 -21.29
CA GLY A 33 1.06 -13.68 -20.90
C GLY A 33 2.08 -13.60 -19.77
N PHE A 34 2.54 -14.78 -19.34
CA PHE A 34 3.38 -14.94 -18.14
C PHE A 34 4.75 -14.27 -18.26
N GLY A 35 5.39 -14.31 -19.43
CA GLY A 35 6.71 -13.69 -19.64
C GLY A 35 6.69 -12.17 -19.42
N ALA A 36 5.67 -11.48 -19.92
CA ALA A 36 5.50 -10.04 -19.70
C ALA A 36 5.18 -9.71 -18.23
N ALA A 37 4.38 -10.56 -17.56
CA ALA A 37 4.06 -10.40 -16.15
C ALA A 37 5.30 -10.54 -15.25
N MET A 38 6.19 -11.48 -15.56
CA MET A 38 7.45 -11.67 -14.83
C MET A 38 8.37 -10.44 -14.91
N VAL A 39 8.43 -9.78 -16.06
CA VAL A 39 9.22 -8.55 -16.22
C VAL A 39 8.64 -7.42 -15.34
N VAL A 40 7.31 -7.25 -15.35
CA VAL A 40 6.64 -6.25 -14.49
C VAL A 40 6.83 -6.56 -13.01
N ALA A 41 6.67 -7.83 -12.61
CA ALA A 41 6.83 -8.25 -11.23
C ALA A 41 8.27 -8.05 -10.73
N THR A 42 9.26 -8.43 -11.54
CA THR A 42 10.68 -8.27 -11.19
C THR A 42 11.06 -6.80 -11.12
N GLY A 43 10.61 -5.98 -12.08
CA GLY A 43 10.86 -4.54 -12.06
C GLY A 43 10.24 -3.86 -10.84
N ALA A 44 9.00 -4.22 -10.49
CA ALA A 44 8.34 -3.71 -9.29
C ALA A 44 9.05 -4.15 -8.00
N ALA A 45 9.44 -5.42 -7.89
CA ALA A 45 10.14 -5.96 -6.72
C ALA A 45 11.48 -5.25 -6.48
N VAL A 46 12.24 -4.98 -7.53
CA VAL A 46 13.50 -4.23 -7.42
C VAL A 46 13.25 -2.80 -6.94
N ALA A 47 12.25 -2.11 -7.51
CA ALA A 47 11.90 -0.75 -7.09
C ALA A 47 11.43 -0.70 -5.61
N GLU A 48 10.57 -1.64 -5.20
CA GLU A 48 10.11 -1.76 -3.82
C GLU A 48 11.26 -2.07 -2.86
N PHE A 49 12.22 -2.92 -3.26
CA PHE A 49 13.38 -3.22 -2.43
C PHE A 49 14.20 -1.96 -2.12
N PHE A 50 14.52 -1.15 -3.14
CA PHE A 50 15.24 0.10 -2.93
C PHE A 50 14.44 1.09 -2.08
N GLN A 51 13.15 1.25 -2.35
CA GLN A 51 12.28 2.12 -1.56
C GLN A 51 12.22 1.66 -0.10
N ALA A 52 12.05 0.37 0.16
CA ALA A 52 11.95 -0.21 1.50
C ALA A 52 13.28 -0.08 2.27
N TRP A 53 14.42 -0.24 1.60
CA TRP A 53 15.72 -0.01 2.21
C TRP A 53 15.87 1.45 2.65
N VAL A 54 15.61 2.41 1.76
CA VAL A 54 15.66 3.84 2.12
C VAL A 54 14.68 4.16 3.25
N ALA A 55 13.48 3.60 3.21
CA ALA A 55 12.49 3.76 4.28
C ALA A 55 12.97 3.20 5.62
N ALA A 56 13.66 2.05 5.65
CA ALA A 56 14.20 1.47 6.87
C ALA A 56 15.32 2.34 7.49
N LEU A 57 16.18 2.93 6.64
CA LEU A 57 17.18 3.90 7.09
C LEU A 57 16.53 5.15 7.68
N CYS A 58 15.51 5.70 7.00
CA CYS A 58 14.73 6.83 7.50
C CYS A 58 14.01 6.49 8.80
N ALA A 59 13.44 5.29 8.94
CA ALA A 59 12.76 4.86 10.16
C ALA A 59 13.71 4.83 11.36
N GLY A 60 14.94 4.33 11.17
CA GLY A 60 15.98 4.37 12.21
C GLY A 60 16.34 5.80 12.64
N TRP A 61 16.43 6.74 11.69
CA TRP A 61 16.68 8.15 12.00
C TRP A 61 15.49 8.85 12.67
N LEU A 62 14.26 8.53 12.25
CA LEU A 62 13.02 9.04 12.84
C LEU A 62 12.85 8.56 14.29
N ALA A 63 13.19 7.31 14.58
CA ALA A 63 13.13 6.76 15.93
C ALA A 63 14.07 7.51 16.91
N ALA A 64 15.14 8.11 16.41
CA ALA A 64 16.03 8.96 17.22
C ALA A 64 15.47 10.39 17.46
N HIS A 65 14.45 10.82 16.71
CA HIS A 65 13.82 12.15 16.82
C HIS A 65 12.30 12.03 17.04
N PRO A 66 11.84 11.82 18.30
CA PRO A 66 10.44 11.48 18.59
C PRO A 66 9.43 12.56 18.19
N ILE A 67 9.85 13.83 18.17
CA ILE A 67 9.00 14.96 17.76
C ILE A 67 8.63 14.84 16.27
N ILE A 68 9.58 14.49 15.42
CA ILE A 68 9.37 14.37 13.97
C ILE A 68 8.49 13.16 13.67
N GLU A 69 8.75 12.03 14.36
CA GLU A 69 7.92 10.83 14.25
C GLU A 69 6.46 11.10 14.63
N GLN A 70 6.24 11.82 15.74
CA GLN A 70 4.89 12.17 16.19
C GLN A 70 4.17 13.03 15.14
N VAL A 71 4.81 14.07 14.62
CA VAL A 71 4.21 14.93 13.57
C VAL A 71 3.88 14.11 12.32
N LEU A 72 4.78 13.24 11.87
CA LEU A 72 4.55 12.41 10.69
C LEU A 72 3.37 11.46 10.91
N ARG A 73 3.27 10.84 12.08
CA ARG A 73 2.14 9.97 12.45
C ARG A 73 0.81 10.71 12.40
N TRP A 74 0.73 11.91 12.98
CA TRP A 74 -0.47 12.74 12.90
C TRP A 74 -0.77 13.23 11.48
N ALA A 75 0.26 13.49 10.65
CA ALA A 75 0.10 13.89 9.26
C ALA A 75 -0.37 12.74 8.34
N THR A 76 -0.05 11.48 8.65
CA THR A 76 -0.53 10.34 7.84
C THR A 76 -2.05 10.19 7.88
N ALA A 77 -2.68 10.43 9.03
CA ALA A 77 -4.13 10.30 9.20
C ALA A 77 -4.97 11.13 8.20
N PRO A 78 -4.77 12.46 8.05
CA PRO A 78 -5.53 13.26 7.09
C PRO A 78 -5.22 12.89 5.63
N VAL A 79 -3.99 12.51 5.30
CA VAL A 79 -3.62 12.08 3.94
C VAL A 79 -4.38 10.80 3.56
N PHE A 80 -4.35 9.77 4.41
CA PHE A 80 -5.08 8.54 4.17
C PHE A 80 -6.60 8.76 4.18
N ALA A 81 -7.12 9.60 5.08
CA ALA A 81 -8.54 9.94 5.12
C ALA A 81 -8.99 10.66 3.84
N ALA A 82 -8.19 11.61 3.34
CA ALA A 82 -8.48 12.32 2.08
C ALA A 82 -8.50 11.37 0.88
N VAL A 83 -7.52 10.45 0.79
CA VAL A 83 -7.50 9.42 -0.25
C VAL A 83 -8.70 8.48 -0.14
N ALA A 84 -9.05 8.04 1.07
CA ALA A 84 -10.20 7.18 1.30
C ALA A 84 -11.52 7.87 0.90
N LEU A 85 -11.71 9.14 1.29
CA LEU A 85 -12.86 9.94 0.88
C LEU A 85 -12.92 10.12 -0.64
N TYR A 86 -11.77 10.42 -1.27
CA TYR A 86 -11.69 10.57 -2.72
C TYR A 86 -12.07 9.26 -3.45
N LEU A 87 -11.54 8.12 -3.01
CA LEU A 87 -11.87 6.82 -3.59
C LEU A 87 -13.35 6.47 -3.39
N TRP A 88 -13.91 6.78 -2.23
CA TRP A 88 -15.30 6.46 -1.92
C TRP A 88 -16.30 7.27 -2.75
N PHE A 89 -16.05 8.56 -2.94
CA PHE A 89 -17.01 9.47 -3.59
C PHE A 89 -16.77 9.67 -5.10
N TRP A 90 -15.53 9.61 -5.57
CA TRP A 90 -15.19 10.03 -6.94
C TRP A 90 -14.77 8.91 -7.89
N VAL A 91 -14.41 7.72 -7.39
CA VAL A 91 -14.07 6.61 -8.28
C VAL A 91 -15.31 6.10 -8.98
N LYS A 92 -15.36 6.30 -10.30
CA LYS A 92 -16.39 5.73 -11.17
C LYS A 92 -16.09 4.24 -11.36
N PRO A 93 -17.10 3.35 -11.32
CA PRO A 93 -16.88 1.93 -11.53
C PRO A 93 -16.26 1.68 -12.91
N PRO A 94 -15.31 0.73 -13.02
CA PRO A 94 -14.69 0.40 -14.30
C PRO A 94 -15.77 0.00 -15.30
N ARG A 95 -15.84 0.71 -16.42
CA ARG A 95 -16.71 0.38 -17.56
C ARG A 95 -16.23 -0.96 -18.13
N SER A 96 -17.01 -2.00 -17.88
CA SER A 96 -16.93 -3.32 -18.52
C SER A 96 -17.12 -3.24 -20.02
#